data_AF-A0A1U8FRY3-F1
#
_entry.id   AF-A0A1U8FRY3-F1
#
_cell.length_a   1.000
_cell.length_b   1.000
_cell.length_c   1.000
_cell.angle_alpha   90.00
_cell.angle_beta   90.00
_cell.angle_gamma   90.00
#
_symmetry.space_group_name_H-M   'P 1'
#
loop_
_entity.id
_entity.type
_entity.pdbx_description
1 polymer ?
#
loop_
_entity_poly.entity_id
_entity_poly.type
_entity_poly.pdbx_seq_one_letter_code
_entity_poly.pdbx_strand_id
1 'polypeptide(L)'
;MTKCLFLLALCLLPFVALSSTFSSHNPIELPTATVSPKFLDLHKAKSTSTLSDDPVVHTILYSPVTPDETYRMGNTDGGVLGGYIYLGKAPNSDSPCPDAPFKYNGEGGTSHSAIRLIPYKNIGKPPSIHENQDFNIQFTEYNSGCSNYTTWKVEEQHGATIKGVSLVSTKGGTIGQVDSSWFRLKSYSSEYATGYQLLWCPGPILCPACTSDVCHLAWMVLVEGMRMQIAGVVTTDVTADYYPLVVGFENP
;
A
#
# COMPACT_ATOMS: atom_id res chain seq x y z
N MET A 1 -64.79 -51.73 33.70
CA MET A 1 -63.62 -52.41 34.29
C MET A 1 -62.52 -52.45 33.23
N THR A 2 -61.25 -52.29 33.66
CA THR A 2 -59.95 -52.41 32.92
C THR A 2 -59.73 -51.46 31.73
N LYS A 3 -58.97 -50.35 31.83
CA LYS A 3 -57.49 -50.15 31.98
C LYS A 3 -56.64 -50.74 30.84
N CYS A 4 -55.97 -49.85 30.09
CA CYS A 4 -54.53 -49.82 29.69
C CYS A 4 -54.40 -48.98 28.40
N LEU A 5 -53.92 -47.72 28.42
CA LEU A 5 -52.51 -47.31 28.25
C LEU A 5 -51.80 -48.14 27.15
N PHE A 6 -51.18 -47.56 26.12
CA PHE A 6 -49.99 -46.70 26.22
C PHE A 6 -49.53 -46.30 24.79
N LEU A 7 -48.78 -45.18 24.70
CA LEU A 7 -47.90 -44.71 23.59
C LEU A 7 -48.57 -44.03 22.37
N LEU A 8 -48.50 -42.70 22.27
CA LEU A 8 -47.40 -41.92 21.65
C LEU A 8 -47.09 -42.36 20.21
N ALA A 9 -47.51 -41.55 19.23
CA ALA A 9 -46.62 -40.97 18.21
C ALA A 9 -47.40 -40.32 17.05
N LEU A 10 -46.98 -39.09 16.75
CA LEU A 10 -46.77 -38.53 15.41
C LEU A 10 -47.96 -38.12 14.52
N CYS A 11 -47.83 -36.85 14.10
CA CYS A 11 -48.18 -36.32 12.78
C CYS A 11 -49.64 -35.93 12.53
N LEU A 12 -50.02 -34.82 13.19
CA LEU A 12 -51.02 -33.87 12.71
C LEU A 12 -50.53 -33.16 11.43
N LEU A 13 -51.21 -33.41 10.30
CA LEU A 13 -51.23 -32.59 9.08
C LEU A 13 -52.62 -32.78 8.42
N PRO A 14 -53.12 -31.86 7.58
CA PRO A 14 -52.79 -30.44 7.40
C PRO A 14 -54.04 -29.54 7.44
N PHE A 15 -53.94 -28.35 8.07
CA PHE A 15 -54.88 -27.25 7.80
C PHE A 15 -54.21 -26.25 6.86
N VAL A 16 -54.79 -26.12 5.68
CA VAL A 16 -54.50 -25.09 4.69
C VAL A 16 -54.83 -23.73 5.30
N ALA A 17 -53.83 -22.86 5.44
CA ALA A 17 -54.01 -21.46 5.76
C ALA A 17 -53.42 -20.61 4.63
N LEU A 18 -54.31 -19.92 3.90
CA LEU A 18 -53.97 -18.86 2.96
C LEU A 18 -53.31 -17.71 3.73
N SER A 19 -52.07 -17.36 3.37
CA SER A 19 -51.49 -16.07 3.72
C SER A 19 -51.18 -15.29 2.44
N SER A 20 -51.76 -14.11 2.36
CA SER A 20 -51.64 -13.14 1.29
C SER A 20 -50.20 -12.65 1.14
N THR A 21 -49.60 -12.87 -0.02
CA THR A 21 -48.32 -12.27 -0.42
C THR A 21 -48.53 -10.83 -0.87
N PHE A 22 -48.23 -9.86 0.00
CA PHE A 22 -47.94 -8.50 -0.43
C PHE A 22 -46.55 -8.49 -1.11
N SER A 23 -46.50 -8.47 -2.44
CA SER A 23 -45.27 -8.21 -3.19
C SER A 23 -45.10 -6.71 -3.41
N SER A 24 -44.49 -6.03 -2.43
CA SER A 24 -43.95 -4.68 -2.61
C SER A 24 -42.48 -4.80 -3.04
N HIS A 25 -42.22 -4.92 -4.34
CA HIS A 25 -40.87 -4.91 -4.93
C HIS A 25 -40.36 -3.48 -5.19
N ASN A 26 -40.28 -2.66 -4.14
CA ASN A 26 -39.43 -1.48 -4.16
C ASN A 26 -38.46 -1.60 -2.98
N PRO A 27 -37.23 -2.10 -3.18
CA PRO A 27 -36.20 -1.91 -2.18
C PRO A 27 -35.98 -0.40 -2.04
N ILE A 28 -36.25 0.13 -0.86
CA ILE A 28 -35.75 1.46 -0.48
C ILE A 28 -34.23 1.29 -0.44
N GLU A 29 -33.54 1.76 -1.48
CA GLU A 29 -32.09 1.95 -1.43
C GLU A 29 -31.81 3.02 -0.37
N LEU A 30 -31.47 2.59 0.85
CA LEU A 30 -30.79 3.47 1.78
C LEU A 30 -29.50 3.94 1.09
N PRO A 31 -29.15 5.24 1.17
CA PRO A 31 -27.87 5.70 0.65
C PRO A 31 -26.77 4.87 1.31
N THR A 32 -26.01 4.14 0.49
CA THR A 32 -24.83 3.43 0.92
C THR A 32 -23.96 4.43 1.68
N ALA A 33 -23.71 4.18 2.96
CA ALA A 33 -22.86 5.03 3.76
C ALA A 33 -21.55 5.26 2.98
N THR A 34 -21.31 6.49 2.56
CA THR A 34 -20.07 6.87 1.89
C THR A 34 -18.95 6.53 2.85
N VAL A 35 -18.23 5.44 2.59
CA VAL A 35 -17.10 5.04 3.43
C VAL A 35 -16.09 6.18 3.36
N SER A 36 -15.95 6.92 4.46
CA SER A 36 -14.99 8.01 4.52
C SER A 36 -13.61 7.49 4.14
N PRO A 37 -12.83 8.24 3.32
CA PRO A 37 -11.50 7.79 2.91
C PRO A 37 -10.64 7.49 4.15
N LYS A 38 -10.15 6.27 4.25
CA LYS A 38 -9.31 5.85 5.39
C LYS A 38 -7.94 6.52 5.28
N PHE A 39 -7.53 7.30 6.28
CA PHE A 39 -6.21 7.93 6.27
C PHE A 39 -5.10 6.89 6.43
N LEU A 40 -3.90 7.23 5.97
CA LEU A 40 -2.69 6.46 6.24
C LEU A 40 -2.24 6.73 7.68
N ASP A 41 -1.99 5.67 8.43
CA ASP A 41 -1.53 5.69 9.81
C ASP A 41 -0.01 5.45 9.84
N LEU A 42 0.70 6.40 10.43
CA LEU A 42 2.14 6.37 10.64
C LEU A 42 2.57 5.08 11.35
N HIS A 43 1.81 4.60 12.33
CA HIS A 43 2.25 3.50 13.20
C HIS A 43 1.77 2.11 12.77
N LYS A 44 1.13 1.99 11.61
CA LYS A 44 0.55 0.72 11.14
C LYS A 44 1.55 -0.44 11.04
N ALA A 45 2.83 -0.13 10.83
CA ALA A 45 3.91 -1.11 10.73
C ALA A 45 4.33 -1.77 12.05
N LYS A 46 3.90 -1.22 13.20
CA LYS A 46 4.51 -1.55 14.50
C LYS A 46 3.71 -2.54 15.36
N SER A 47 2.70 -3.21 14.81
CA SER A 47 1.98 -4.24 15.57
C SER A 47 2.72 -5.58 15.51
N THR A 48 3.94 -5.62 16.04
CA THR A 48 4.56 -6.89 16.44
C THR A 48 3.75 -7.43 17.60
N SER A 49 2.98 -8.48 17.35
CA SER A 49 2.46 -9.38 18.38
C SER A 49 3.62 -9.82 19.28
N THR A 50 3.79 -9.19 20.43
CA THR A 50 4.34 -9.87 21.60
C THR A 50 3.15 -10.40 22.38
N LEU A 51 3.09 -11.72 22.55
CA LEU A 51 2.32 -12.35 23.62
C LEU A 51 2.57 -11.58 24.91
N SER A 52 1.57 -10.82 25.34
CA SER A 52 1.42 -10.34 26.70
C SER A 52 -0.07 -10.47 26.95
N ASP A 53 -0.46 -11.51 27.69
CA ASP A 53 -1.79 -11.66 28.28
C ASP A 53 -2.00 -10.55 29.32
N ASP A 54 -2.08 -9.31 28.86
CA ASP A 54 -2.41 -8.16 29.68
C ASP A 54 -3.43 -7.31 28.90
N PRO A 55 -4.67 -7.14 29.39
CA PRO A 55 -5.67 -6.32 28.73
C PRO A 55 -5.39 -4.84 29.02
N VAL A 56 -4.18 -4.39 28.68
CA VAL A 56 -3.91 -2.96 28.57
C VAL A 56 -4.49 -2.55 27.23
N VAL A 57 -5.58 -1.80 27.28
CA VAL A 57 -6.14 -1.08 26.13
C VAL A 57 -5.01 -0.20 25.57
N HIS A 58 -4.24 -0.74 24.62
CA HIS A 58 -3.41 0.07 23.75
C HIS A 58 -4.37 0.90 22.93
N THR A 59 -4.67 2.10 23.41
CA THR A 59 -5.19 3.16 22.57
C THR A 59 -4.20 3.29 21.43
N ILE A 60 -4.52 2.71 20.28
CA ILE A 60 -3.76 2.91 19.04
C ILE A 60 -3.82 4.42 18.82
N LEU A 61 -2.72 5.11 19.10
CA LEU A 61 -2.54 6.50 18.77
C LEU A 61 -2.42 6.54 17.25
N TYR A 62 -3.58 6.67 16.59
CA TYR A 62 -3.64 6.87 15.15
C TYR A 62 -3.02 8.23 14.81
N SER A 63 -1.88 8.20 14.15
CA SER A 63 -1.16 9.40 13.73
C SER A 63 -1.26 9.50 12.20
N PRO A 64 -2.05 10.43 11.64
CA PRO A 64 -2.22 10.51 10.20
C PRO A 64 -0.93 10.96 9.52
N VAL A 65 -0.60 10.32 8.39
CA VAL A 65 0.43 10.80 7.47
C VAL A 65 -0.09 12.05 6.75
N THR A 66 0.70 13.11 6.74
CA THR A 66 0.34 14.43 6.20
C THR A 66 1.27 14.85 5.06
N PRO A 67 0.82 15.71 4.11
CA PRO A 67 1.66 16.18 3.01
C PRO A 67 2.79 17.14 3.43
N ASP A 68 2.65 17.78 4.59
CA ASP A 68 3.55 18.85 5.06
C ASP A 68 4.76 18.32 5.84
N GLU A 69 4.73 17.04 6.19
CA GLU A 69 5.79 16.36 6.92
C GLU A 69 6.65 15.48 6.00
N THR A 70 7.78 15.05 6.56
CA THR A 70 8.70 14.12 5.92
C THR A 70 8.78 12.85 6.76
N TYR A 71 8.97 11.72 6.09
CA TYR A 71 8.94 10.40 6.72
C TYR A 71 10.11 9.55 6.24
N ARG A 72 10.52 8.58 7.04
CA ARG A 72 11.29 7.45 6.53
C ARG A 72 10.32 6.35 6.16
N MET A 73 10.48 5.83 4.96
CA MET A 73 9.72 4.68 4.48
C MET A 73 10.60 3.44 4.64
N GLY A 74 10.06 2.34 5.15
CA GLY A 74 10.81 1.10 5.31
C GLY A 74 9.95 -0.12 5.06
N ASN A 75 10.58 -1.24 4.71
CA ASN A 75 9.90 -2.51 4.61
C ASN A 75 9.50 -2.99 6.01
N THR A 76 8.24 -3.39 6.18
CA THR A 76 7.68 -3.77 7.48
C THR A 76 7.89 -5.23 7.84
N ASP A 77 8.41 -6.04 6.90
CA ASP A 77 8.79 -7.41 7.21
C ASP A 77 9.87 -7.38 8.30
N GLY A 78 9.66 -8.12 9.39
CA GLY A 78 10.59 -8.12 10.51
C GLY A 78 11.94 -8.79 10.18
N GLY A 79 12.97 -8.44 10.95
CA GLY A 79 14.26 -9.15 10.93
C GLY A 79 15.07 -8.88 9.66
N VAL A 80 15.58 -9.94 9.02
CA VAL A 80 16.48 -9.82 7.85
C VAL A 80 15.80 -9.26 6.60
N LEU A 81 14.46 -9.24 6.56
CA LEU A 81 13.68 -8.66 5.46
C LEU A 81 13.39 -7.18 5.66
N GLY A 82 13.57 -6.67 6.88
CA GLY A 82 13.41 -5.26 7.22
C GLY A 82 14.44 -4.37 6.52
N GLY A 83 14.25 -3.07 6.66
CA GLY A 83 15.19 -2.07 6.16
C GLY A 83 14.51 -0.86 5.57
N TYR A 84 15.10 0.31 5.80
CA TYR A 84 14.62 1.56 5.26
C TYR A 84 14.93 1.69 3.78
N ILE A 85 14.08 2.47 3.12
CA ILE A 85 14.27 2.91 1.76
C ILE A 85 15.19 4.14 1.76
N TYR A 86 16.16 4.15 0.88
CA TYR A 86 17.15 5.20 0.73
C TYR A 86 17.38 5.54 -0.74
N LEU A 87 17.87 6.76 -0.98
CA LEU A 87 18.28 7.20 -2.32
C LEU A 87 19.72 6.74 -2.58
N GLY A 88 19.90 5.91 -3.60
CA GLY A 88 21.19 5.34 -3.97
C GLY A 88 21.55 5.57 -5.44
N LYS A 89 22.82 5.36 -5.75
CA LYS A 89 23.32 5.37 -7.12
C LYS A 89 22.99 4.05 -7.80
N ALA A 90 22.23 4.10 -8.89
CA ALA A 90 21.89 2.89 -9.64
C ALA A 90 23.14 2.25 -10.26
N PRO A 91 23.27 0.90 -10.23
CA PRO A 91 24.24 0.16 -11.03
C PRO A 91 24.30 0.66 -12.47
N ASN A 92 25.51 0.86 -13.00
CA ASN A 92 25.72 1.25 -14.41
C ASN A 92 25.04 2.57 -14.84
N SER A 93 24.53 3.37 -13.91
CA SER A 93 23.96 4.68 -14.24
C SER A 93 25.05 5.70 -14.55
N ASP A 94 24.85 6.46 -15.63
CA ASP A 94 25.68 7.60 -16.03
C ASP A 94 25.38 8.89 -15.26
N SER A 95 24.36 8.88 -14.39
CA SER A 95 23.90 10.06 -13.67
C SER A 95 25.01 10.67 -12.78
N PRO A 96 25.14 12.01 -12.70
CA PRO A 96 26.03 12.65 -11.72
C PRO A 96 25.52 12.53 -10.27
N CYS A 97 24.26 12.14 -10.08
CA CYS A 97 23.58 12.07 -8.79
C CYS A 97 23.08 10.64 -8.51
N PRO A 98 22.89 10.26 -7.22
CA PRO A 98 22.04 9.12 -6.85
C PRO A 98 20.67 9.23 -7.53
N ASP A 99 20.18 8.14 -8.12
CA ASP A 99 19.11 8.18 -9.11
C ASP A 99 18.14 6.99 -9.05
N ALA A 100 18.16 6.23 -7.95
CA ALA A 100 17.22 5.14 -7.73
C ALA A 100 16.92 4.92 -6.23
N PRO A 101 15.68 4.55 -5.88
CA PRO A 101 15.33 4.11 -4.54
C PRO A 101 15.74 2.65 -4.31
N PHE A 102 16.40 2.41 -3.18
CA PHE A 102 16.83 1.10 -2.72
C PHE A 102 16.30 0.83 -1.32
N LYS A 103 16.19 -0.45 -0.94
CA LYS A 103 16.02 -0.88 0.45
C LYS A 103 17.36 -1.39 0.99
N TYR A 104 17.69 -1.06 2.24
CA TYR A 104 18.76 -1.78 2.94
C TYR A 104 18.41 -3.26 3.14
N ASN A 105 19.42 -4.13 3.13
CA ASN A 105 19.24 -5.57 3.36
C ASN A 105 18.91 -5.93 4.82
N GLY A 106 18.82 -4.94 5.71
CA GLY A 106 18.47 -5.12 7.10
C GLY A 106 18.23 -3.76 7.78
N GLU A 107 17.89 -3.81 9.07
CA GLU A 107 17.51 -2.62 9.86
C GLU A 107 18.69 -1.71 10.25
N GLY A 108 19.94 -2.18 10.10
CA GLY A 108 21.17 -1.47 10.51
C GLY A 108 21.72 -0.43 9.53
N GLY A 109 20.91 0.07 8.59
CA GLY A 109 21.32 1.17 7.70
C GLY A 109 21.60 2.44 8.49
N THR A 110 22.61 3.23 8.10
CA THR A 110 22.93 4.50 8.80
C THR A 110 22.44 5.74 8.05
N SER A 111 22.13 5.63 6.76
CA SER A 111 21.59 6.73 5.95
C SER A 111 20.12 6.44 5.64
N HIS A 112 19.22 7.15 6.32
CA HIS A 112 17.79 7.01 6.13
C HIS A 112 17.25 8.20 5.36
N SER A 113 17.09 8.04 4.05
CA SER A 113 16.57 9.13 3.24
C SER A 113 15.12 9.42 3.58
N ALA A 114 14.88 10.64 4.03
CA ALA A 114 13.53 11.11 4.25
C ALA A 114 12.81 11.34 2.90
N ILE A 115 11.52 11.05 2.89
CA ILE A 115 10.61 11.24 1.76
C ILE A 115 9.45 12.14 2.17
N ARG A 116 8.80 12.74 1.18
CA ARG A 116 7.48 13.36 1.32
C ARG A 116 6.50 12.73 0.35
N LEU A 117 5.24 12.65 0.77
CA LEU A 117 4.12 12.20 -0.07
C LEU A 117 3.36 13.43 -0.57
N ILE A 118 3.26 13.59 -1.89
CA ILE A 118 2.70 14.79 -2.51
C ILE A 118 1.39 14.39 -3.17
N PRO A 119 0.23 14.60 -2.53
CA PRO A 119 -1.05 14.14 -3.06
C PRO A 119 -1.45 14.94 -4.28
N TYR A 120 -2.14 14.28 -5.22
CA TYR A 120 -2.78 14.98 -6.34
C TYR A 120 -3.80 16.02 -5.88
N LYS A 121 -4.55 15.68 -4.82
CA LYS A 121 -5.57 16.54 -4.22
C LYS A 121 -5.47 16.46 -2.70
N ASN A 122 -5.48 17.60 -2.02
CA ASN A 122 -5.57 17.64 -0.57
C ASN A 122 -6.98 17.24 -0.10
N ILE A 123 -7.04 16.33 0.88
CA ILE A 123 -8.28 15.85 1.50
C ILE A 123 -8.19 16.14 3.00
N GLY A 124 -9.29 16.63 3.58
CA GLY A 124 -9.34 16.98 5.01
C GLY A 124 -8.89 18.42 5.33
N LYS A 125 -9.11 18.82 6.58
CA LYS A 125 -8.63 20.07 7.20
C LYS A 125 -8.30 19.77 8.68
N PRO A 126 -7.03 19.58 9.06
CA PRO A 126 -5.82 19.70 8.23
C PRO A 126 -5.72 18.60 7.15
N PRO A 127 -4.93 18.80 6.07
CA PRO A 127 -4.75 17.80 5.03
C PRO A 127 -4.12 16.51 5.54
N SER A 128 -4.62 15.35 5.10
CA SER A 128 -4.00 14.05 5.34
C SER A 128 -3.94 13.20 4.06
N ILE A 129 -3.03 12.24 4.03
CA ILE A 129 -2.93 11.23 2.97
C ILE A 129 -3.85 10.05 3.31
N HIS A 130 -4.53 9.51 2.31
CA HIS A 130 -5.49 8.43 2.44
C HIS A 130 -5.09 7.19 1.63
N GLU A 131 -5.56 6.02 2.08
CA GLU A 131 -5.48 4.79 1.32
C GLU A 131 -6.16 4.98 -0.05
N ASN A 132 -5.54 4.42 -1.10
CA ASN A 132 -5.98 4.53 -2.50
C ASN A 132 -6.06 5.96 -3.07
N GLN A 133 -5.43 6.94 -2.42
CA GLN A 133 -5.26 8.29 -2.98
C GLN A 133 -4.01 8.34 -3.84
N ASP A 134 -4.10 8.98 -5.01
CA ASP A 134 -2.93 9.23 -5.87
C ASP A 134 -2.00 10.29 -5.27
N PHE A 135 -0.71 9.97 -5.19
CA PHE A 135 0.35 10.89 -4.80
C PHE A 135 1.65 10.60 -5.57
N ASN A 136 2.53 11.60 -5.64
CA ASN A 136 3.93 11.40 -6.03
C ASN A 136 4.79 11.19 -4.78
N ILE A 137 5.91 10.50 -4.93
CA ILE A 137 6.90 10.29 -3.86
C ILE A 137 8.17 11.06 -4.23
N GLN A 138 8.73 11.78 -3.26
CA GLN A 138 9.98 12.50 -3.47
C GLN A 138 10.88 12.39 -2.25
N PHE A 139 12.17 12.11 -2.46
CA PHE A 139 13.19 12.25 -1.43
C PHE A 139 13.41 13.72 -1.07
N THR A 140 13.53 14.03 0.21
CA THR A 140 13.77 15.40 0.69
C THR A 140 15.25 15.72 0.81
N GLU A 141 16.11 14.71 0.81
CA GLU A 141 17.56 14.86 0.78
C GLU A 141 18.04 15.20 -0.64
N TYR A 142 18.62 16.38 -0.82
CA TYR A 142 19.31 16.74 -2.05
C TYR A 142 20.56 17.55 -1.72
N ASN A 143 21.68 17.15 -2.32
CA ASN A 143 22.84 18.04 -2.45
C ASN A 143 22.49 19.13 -3.48
N SER A 144 23.03 20.35 -3.31
CA SER A 144 22.89 21.43 -4.29
C SER A 144 23.30 20.94 -5.68
N GLY A 145 22.35 20.85 -6.62
CA GLY A 145 22.57 20.36 -7.99
C GLY A 145 21.86 19.04 -8.35
N CYS A 146 21.35 18.29 -7.38
CA CYS A 146 20.67 17.00 -7.61
C CYS A 146 19.14 17.06 -7.47
N SER A 147 18.52 18.24 -7.57
CA SER A 147 17.08 18.41 -7.36
C SER A 147 16.21 17.64 -8.37
N ASN A 148 16.72 17.38 -9.58
CA ASN A 148 16.03 16.60 -10.62
C ASN A 148 16.19 15.07 -10.45
N TYR A 149 16.70 14.62 -9.30
CA TYR A 149 17.01 13.22 -8.99
C TYR A 149 16.37 12.73 -7.69
N THR A 150 15.25 13.33 -7.29
CA THR A 150 14.59 13.01 -6.02
C THR A 150 13.18 12.47 -6.19
N THR A 151 12.48 12.82 -7.26
CA THR A 151 11.09 12.44 -7.51
C THR A 151 11.03 11.07 -8.17
N TRP A 152 10.26 10.16 -7.61
CA TRP A 152 10.16 8.79 -8.10
C TRP A 152 9.47 8.73 -9.47
N LYS A 153 10.03 7.90 -10.35
CA LYS A 153 9.57 7.66 -11.71
C LYS A 153 9.73 6.19 -12.07
N VAL A 154 8.68 5.56 -12.58
CA VAL A 154 8.76 4.21 -13.14
C VAL A 154 9.17 4.32 -14.60
N GLU A 155 10.27 3.67 -14.98
CA GLU A 155 10.79 3.69 -16.34
C GLU A 155 10.20 2.53 -17.15
N GLU A 156 9.16 2.80 -17.95
CA GLU A 156 8.42 1.74 -18.66
C GLU A 156 9.04 1.29 -19.99
N GLN A 157 9.74 2.16 -20.73
CA GLN A 157 10.05 1.84 -22.14
C GLN A 157 11.51 1.97 -22.58
N HIS A 158 12.39 2.68 -21.87
CA HIS A 158 13.80 2.83 -22.30
C HIS A 158 14.82 3.01 -21.17
N GLY A 159 14.42 2.87 -19.90
CA GLY A 159 15.28 3.01 -18.73
C GLY A 159 15.40 1.70 -17.95
N ALA A 160 16.63 1.39 -17.52
CA ALA A 160 17.04 0.28 -16.64
C ALA A 160 16.05 -0.90 -16.54
N THR A 161 15.71 -1.52 -17.66
CA THR A 161 14.80 -2.67 -17.67
C THR A 161 15.61 -3.94 -17.46
N ILE A 162 15.40 -4.63 -16.35
CA ILE A 162 15.95 -5.99 -16.16
C ILE A 162 14.86 -6.93 -16.67
N LYS A 163 15.01 -7.47 -17.88
CA LYS A 163 14.14 -8.53 -18.46
C LYS A 163 12.68 -8.50 -17.96
N GLY A 164 11.86 -7.57 -18.46
CA GLY A 164 10.45 -7.51 -18.08
C GLY A 164 10.16 -6.89 -16.71
N VAL A 165 11.14 -6.21 -16.12
CA VAL A 165 11.00 -5.42 -14.88
C VAL A 165 11.24 -3.95 -15.18
N SER A 166 10.26 -3.11 -14.87
CA SER A 166 10.42 -1.66 -14.88
C SER A 166 10.89 -1.19 -13.52
N LEU A 167 12.14 -0.73 -13.44
CA LEU A 167 12.71 -0.21 -12.20
C LEU A 167 12.18 1.19 -11.90
N VAL A 168 12.12 1.52 -10.61
CA VAL A 168 11.92 2.89 -10.17
C VAL A 168 13.27 3.63 -10.26
N SER A 169 13.26 4.78 -10.92
CA SER A 169 14.34 5.77 -10.93
C SER A 169 13.85 7.05 -10.25
N THR A 170 14.76 7.99 -10.02
CA THR A 170 14.43 9.36 -9.64
C THR A 170 14.88 10.41 -10.66
N LYS A 171 15.60 9.99 -11.72
CA LYS A 171 16.12 10.87 -12.77
C LYS A 171 14.96 11.43 -13.59
N GLY A 172 14.77 12.75 -13.53
CA GLY A 172 13.76 13.43 -14.34
C GLY A 172 12.31 13.13 -13.94
N GLY A 173 12.08 12.69 -12.70
CA GLY A 173 10.73 12.51 -12.17
C GLY A 173 10.00 13.83 -12.01
N THR A 174 8.74 13.88 -12.42
CA THR A 174 7.88 15.07 -12.36
C THR A 174 6.82 14.92 -11.26
N ILE A 175 6.27 16.05 -10.80
CA ILE A 175 5.22 16.11 -9.78
C ILE A 175 4.00 16.80 -10.40
N GLY A 176 2.81 16.20 -10.23
CA GLY A 176 1.56 16.85 -10.64
C GLY A 176 1.35 16.95 -12.15
N GLN A 177 2.08 16.17 -12.96
CA GLN A 177 2.03 16.22 -14.42
C GLN A 177 1.50 14.91 -15.01
N VAL A 178 1.16 14.96 -16.30
CA VAL A 178 0.65 13.82 -17.08
C VAL A 178 1.67 12.69 -17.11
N ASP A 179 2.97 13.03 -17.18
CA ASP A 179 4.08 12.08 -17.23
C ASP A 179 4.64 11.72 -15.85
N SER A 180 4.03 12.22 -14.77
CA SER A 180 4.44 11.87 -13.41
C SER A 180 4.10 10.42 -13.11
N SER A 181 4.96 9.75 -12.35
CA SER A 181 4.62 8.44 -11.81
C SER A 181 3.76 8.59 -10.56
N TRP A 182 2.56 8.03 -10.63
CA TRP A 182 1.56 8.12 -9.58
C TRP A 182 1.53 6.85 -8.77
N PHE A 183 1.46 7.01 -7.45
CA PHE A 183 1.45 5.91 -6.51
C PHE A 183 0.20 5.95 -5.64
N ARG A 184 -0.20 4.78 -5.16
CA ARG A 184 -1.26 4.57 -4.16
C ARG A 184 -0.77 3.62 -3.09
N LEU A 185 -1.32 3.73 -1.89
CA LEU A 185 -1.09 2.77 -0.80
C LEU A 185 -2.39 2.07 -0.43
N LYS A 186 -2.32 0.75 -0.32
CA LYS A 186 -3.44 -0.09 0.10
C LYS A 186 -3.08 -0.82 1.37
N SER A 187 -4.00 -0.87 2.33
CA SER A 187 -3.80 -1.66 3.55
C SER A 187 -3.36 -3.09 3.25
N TYR A 188 -2.33 -3.56 3.95
CA TYR A 188 -1.88 -4.94 3.88
C TYR A 188 -1.60 -5.49 5.27
N SER A 189 -2.00 -6.73 5.50
CA SER A 189 -1.67 -7.47 6.72
C SER A 189 -1.62 -8.96 6.39
N SER A 190 -0.62 -9.63 6.95
CA SER A 190 -0.34 -11.06 6.84
C SER A 190 0.30 -11.52 8.16
N GLU A 191 0.57 -12.81 8.30
CA GLU A 191 1.25 -13.36 9.49
C GLU A 191 2.62 -12.71 9.76
N TYR A 192 3.35 -12.32 8.70
CA TYR A 192 4.74 -11.87 8.80
C TYR A 192 4.91 -10.35 8.65
N ALA A 193 3.88 -9.64 8.20
CA ALA A 193 3.97 -8.23 7.83
C ALA A 193 2.63 -7.52 7.96
N THR A 194 2.65 -6.31 8.51
CA THR A 194 1.52 -5.39 8.52
C THR A 194 1.99 -4.00 8.10
N GLY A 195 1.25 -3.36 7.21
CA GLY A 195 1.64 -2.06 6.65
C GLY A 195 0.80 -1.71 5.43
N TYR A 196 1.48 -1.29 4.37
CA TYR A 196 0.86 -0.87 3.12
C TYR A 196 1.54 -1.48 1.91
N GLN A 197 0.76 -2.00 0.97
CA GLN A 197 1.25 -2.30 -0.37
C GLN A 197 1.34 -1.01 -1.18
N LEU A 198 2.53 -0.75 -1.74
CA LEU A 198 2.74 0.35 -2.67
C LEU A 198 2.33 -0.07 -4.08
N LEU A 199 1.50 0.73 -4.72
CA LEU A 199 0.97 0.49 -6.06
C LEU A 199 1.43 1.61 -6.98
N TRP A 200 1.86 1.28 -8.19
CA TRP A 200 2.09 2.24 -9.28
C TRP A 200 0.87 2.24 -10.22
N CYS A 201 0.36 3.43 -10.53
CA CYS A 201 -0.90 3.62 -11.25
C CYS A 201 -0.73 4.59 -12.44
N PRO A 202 -1.58 4.49 -13.49
CA PRO A 202 -1.59 5.43 -14.62
C PRO A 202 -1.79 6.90 -14.22
N GLY A 203 -2.35 7.13 -13.02
CA GLY A 203 -2.49 8.45 -12.43
C GLY A 203 -3.84 9.12 -12.71
N PRO A 204 -4.17 10.15 -11.92
CA PRO A 204 -5.48 10.78 -11.92
C PRO A 204 -5.70 11.73 -13.11
N ILE A 205 -4.63 12.11 -13.83
CA ILE A 205 -4.73 13.00 -15.00
C ILE A 205 -5.00 12.20 -16.27
N LEU A 206 -4.24 11.12 -16.49
CA LEU A 206 -4.45 10.22 -17.62
C LEU A 206 -5.70 9.36 -17.44
N CYS A 207 -6.00 8.95 -16.21
CA CYS A 207 -7.14 8.10 -15.93
C CYS A 207 -7.86 8.46 -14.62
N PRO A 208 -8.69 9.53 -14.62
CA PRO A 208 -9.44 9.96 -13.43
C PRO A 208 -10.39 8.89 -12.86
N ALA A 209 -10.84 7.95 -13.69
CA ALA A 209 -11.78 6.89 -13.34
C ALA A 209 -11.12 5.51 -13.13
N CYS A 210 -9.79 5.42 -13.21
CA CYS A 210 -9.11 4.13 -13.04
C CYS A 210 -9.26 3.62 -11.60
N THR A 211 -9.85 2.44 -11.50
CA THR A 211 -9.91 1.63 -10.28
C THR A 211 -8.52 1.06 -9.95
N SER A 212 -8.33 0.58 -8.71
CA SER A 212 -7.03 0.11 -8.22
C SER A 212 -6.52 -1.18 -8.89
N ASP A 213 -7.39 -1.89 -9.60
CA ASP A 213 -7.10 -3.09 -10.39
C ASP A 213 -6.25 -2.82 -11.64
N VAL A 214 -6.19 -1.57 -12.12
CA VAL A 214 -5.29 -1.14 -13.21
C VAL A 214 -3.89 -0.79 -12.69
N CYS A 215 -3.69 -0.78 -11.37
CA CYS A 215 -2.40 -0.48 -10.77
C CYS A 215 -1.53 -1.73 -10.66
N HIS A 216 -0.22 -1.54 -10.78
CA HIS A 216 0.78 -2.59 -10.59
C HIS A 216 1.33 -2.55 -9.17
N LEU A 217 1.51 -3.72 -8.55
CA LEU A 217 2.18 -3.82 -7.27
C LEU A 217 3.66 -3.46 -7.43
N ALA A 218 4.18 -2.63 -6.52
CA ALA A 218 5.61 -2.38 -6.43
C ALA A 218 6.32 -3.57 -5.75
N TRP A 219 7.46 -3.94 -6.30
CA TRP A 219 8.27 -5.05 -5.84
C TRP A 219 9.66 -4.58 -5.47
N MET A 220 10.44 -5.45 -4.84
CA MET A 220 11.88 -5.32 -4.71
C MET A 220 12.57 -6.37 -5.55
N VAL A 221 13.65 -5.97 -6.20
CA VAL A 221 14.52 -6.86 -6.99
C VAL A 221 15.95 -6.75 -6.54
N LEU A 222 16.63 -7.89 -6.49
CA LEU A 222 18.05 -7.93 -6.21
C LEU A 222 18.85 -7.49 -7.45
N VAL A 223 19.55 -6.36 -7.33
CA VAL A 223 20.46 -5.86 -8.37
C VAL A 223 21.92 -6.03 -7.92
N GLU A 224 22.78 -6.40 -8.87
CA GLU A 224 24.20 -6.76 -8.65
C GLU A 224 24.41 -7.83 -7.56
N GLY A 225 23.40 -8.65 -7.26
CA GLY A 225 23.47 -9.69 -6.24
C GLY A 225 23.55 -9.18 -4.80
N MET A 226 23.42 -7.87 -4.55
CA MET A 226 23.64 -7.29 -3.22
C MET A 226 22.67 -6.20 -2.78
N ARG A 227 21.95 -5.53 -3.69
CA ARG A 227 21.09 -4.38 -3.32
C ARG A 227 19.66 -4.62 -3.77
N MET A 228 18.70 -4.34 -2.90
CA MET A 228 17.27 -4.44 -3.23
C MET A 228 16.81 -3.11 -3.83
N GLN A 229 16.59 -3.06 -5.15
CA GLN A 229 16.03 -1.89 -5.83
C GLN A 229 14.52 -2.02 -5.95
N ILE A 230 13.79 -0.91 -5.88
CA ILE A 230 12.34 -0.91 -6.06
C ILE A 230 12.00 -1.01 -7.56
N ALA A 231 11.03 -1.87 -7.87
CA ALA A 231 10.45 -2.07 -9.19
C ALA A 231 8.98 -1.66 -9.20
N GLY A 232 8.54 -0.97 -10.25
CA GLY A 232 7.16 -0.55 -10.45
C GLY A 232 6.31 -1.54 -11.24
N VAL A 233 6.92 -2.35 -12.12
CA VAL A 233 6.26 -3.39 -12.91
C VAL A 233 7.15 -4.63 -12.98
N VAL A 234 6.56 -5.82 -12.84
CA VAL A 234 7.21 -7.11 -13.06
C VAL A 234 6.31 -7.96 -13.96
N THR A 235 6.79 -8.34 -15.13
CA THR A 235 6.12 -9.32 -16.02
C THR A 235 6.51 -10.74 -15.64
N THR A 236 5.64 -11.73 -15.84
CA THR A 236 5.78 -13.10 -15.30
C THR A 236 6.88 -13.97 -15.92
N ASP A 237 7.63 -13.47 -16.91
CA ASP A 237 8.61 -14.26 -17.70
C ASP A 237 10.04 -14.26 -17.14
N VAL A 238 10.23 -13.96 -15.85
CA VAL A 238 11.57 -13.76 -15.30
C VAL A 238 11.88 -14.70 -14.15
N THR A 239 13.04 -15.34 -14.26
CA THR A 239 13.67 -16.19 -13.23
C THR A 239 14.36 -15.40 -12.11
N ALA A 240 13.91 -14.16 -11.83
CA ALA A 240 14.53 -13.32 -10.81
C ALA A 240 13.78 -13.42 -9.48
N ASP A 241 14.50 -13.29 -8.38
CA ASP A 241 13.92 -13.26 -7.04
C ASP A 241 13.24 -11.91 -6.80
N TYR A 242 11.90 -11.89 -6.91
CA TYR A 242 11.04 -10.76 -6.60
C TYR A 242 10.48 -10.86 -5.20
N TYR A 243 10.55 -9.78 -4.44
CA TYR A 243 10.01 -9.73 -3.09
C TYR A 243 8.92 -8.66 -3.01
N PRO A 244 7.74 -8.96 -2.46
CA PRO A 244 6.69 -7.96 -2.32
C PRO A 244 7.18 -6.84 -1.40
N LEU A 245 6.89 -5.59 -1.75
CA LEU A 245 7.23 -4.44 -0.91
C LEU A 245 6.03 -4.06 -0.04
N VAL A 246 6.14 -4.28 1.28
CA VAL A 246 5.15 -3.84 2.26
C VAL A 246 5.77 -2.73 3.09
N VAL A 247 5.25 -1.51 2.98
CA VAL A 247 5.87 -0.33 3.58
C VAL A 247 5.16 0.18 4.83
N GLY A 248 5.98 0.72 5.72
CA GLY A 248 5.62 1.49 6.89
C GLY A 248 6.27 2.86 6.85
N PHE A 249 5.81 3.74 7.74
CA PHE A 249 6.33 5.09 7.86
C PHE A 249 6.79 5.34 9.30
N GLU A 250 7.82 6.15 9.45
CA GLU A 250 8.19 6.73 10.74
C GLU A 250 8.63 8.17 10.53
N ASN A 251 8.64 8.94 11.61
CA ASN A 251 9.26 10.26 11.58
C ASN A 251 10.79 10.11 11.48
N PRO A 252 11.50 11.05 10.84
CA PRO A 252 12.94 11.02 10.69
C PRO A 252 13.72 11.08 12.01
#